data_AF-A0A7C3WTM8-F1
#
_entry.id   AF-A0A7C3WTM8-F1
#
_cell.length_a   1.000
_cell.length_b   1.000
_cell.length_c   1.000
_cell.angle_alpha   90.00
_cell.angle_beta   90.00
_cell.angle_gamma   90.00
#
_symmetry.space_group_name_H-M   'P 1'
#
loop_
_entity.id
_entity.type
_entity.pdbx_description
1 polymer ?
#
loop_
_entity_poly.entity_id
_entity_poly.type
_entity_poly.pdbx_seq_one_letter_code
_entity_poly.pdbx_strand_id
1 'polypeptide(L)'
;MRNGITSVIIATACDRYSGKVYSKNKKRNLVMKLFNKNRFLYFITTTFILLLIFVPVYIYKTNSVVVKTEKEQPPKEFPLNYTKEGIQQVVEANNKFGIDLYLELATEKADKNHFISPFSISMAMAMLYEMAKGKTAEEIQKACSFPDIDVIRPNISYIYRMFDTQFKKENTTNKSDEKNYEILLANALWINKTFPVKENYKNIIKQYYFGLVEKLRFFRQTV
;
A
#
# COMPACT_ATOMS: atom_id res chain seq x y z
N MET A 1 -5.58 -35.37 8.08
CA MET A 1 -4.77 -34.15 8.28
C MET A 1 -4.56 -33.47 6.91
N ARG A 2 -5.38 -32.46 6.59
CA ARG A 2 -5.18 -31.56 5.45
C ARG A 2 -5.43 -30.14 5.97
N ASN A 3 -4.42 -29.55 6.60
CA ASN A 3 -4.48 -28.16 7.02
C ASN A 3 -3.94 -27.30 5.88
N GLY A 4 -4.70 -27.25 4.79
CA GLY A 4 -4.48 -26.27 3.72
C GLY A 4 -4.86 -24.88 4.24
N ILE A 5 -3.97 -23.91 4.02
CA ILE A 5 -4.15 -22.50 4.33
C ILE A 5 -5.53 -22.06 3.83
N THR A 6 -6.47 -21.80 4.74
CA THR A 6 -7.89 -21.73 4.36
C THR A 6 -8.28 -20.38 3.79
N SER A 7 -7.47 -19.33 3.91
CA SER A 7 -7.64 -18.04 3.20
C SER A 7 -6.43 -17.13 3.45
N VAL A 8 -5.73 -16.69 2.40
CA VAL A 8 -4.83 -15.54 2.42
C VAL A 8 -5.26 -14.62 1.29
N ILE A 9 -5.52 -13.35 1.59
CA ILE A 9 -5.82 -12.33 0.58
C ILE A 9 -4.56 -11.49 0.40
N ILE A 10 -4.14 -11.33 -0.85
CA ILE A 10 -3.06 -10.46 -1.26
C ILE A 10 -3.70 -9.25 -1.95
N ALA A 11 -3.41 -8.04 -1.49
CA ALA A 11 -3.62 -6.86 -2.32
C ALA A 11 -2.28 -6.26 -2.70
N THR A 12 -2.18 -5.97 -3.99
CA THR A 12 -1.08 -5.23 -4.59
C THR A 12 -1.70 -3.99 -5.23
N ALA A 13 -1.29 -2.80 -4.80
CA ALA A 13 -1.67 -1.55 -5.47
C ALA A 13 -0.42 -0.84 -5.99
N CYS A 14 -0.49 -0.40 -7.25
CA CYS A 14 0.50 0.46 -7.88
C CYS A 14 -0.27 1.60 -8.54
N ASP A 15 -0.10 2.83 -8.05
CA ASP A 15 -0.74 4.02 -8.60
C ASP A 15 0.32 5.00 -9.13
N ARG A 16 0.02 5.65 -10.26
CA ARG A 16 0.83 6.72 -10.86
C ARG A 16 0.06 8.02 -10.71
N TYR A 17 0.44 8.83 -9.73
CA TYR A 17 -0.17 10.14 -9.52
C TYR A 17 0.57 11.24 -10.30
N SER A 18 -0.18 12.02 -11.11
CA SER A 18 0.31 13.24 -11.78
C SER A 18 -0.19 14.46 -10.99
N GLY A 19 0.62 14.97 -10.06
CA GLY A 19 0.21 16.04 -9.15
C GLY A 19 0.03 17.41 -9.81
N LYS A 20 -1.20 17.97 -9.78
CA LYS A 20 -1.42 19.43 -9.83
C LYS A 20 -1.68 19.94 -8.42
N VAL A 21 -0.88 20.91 -7.98
CA VAL A 21 -0.97 21.56 -6.66
C VAL A 21 -2.04 22.66 -6.68
N TYR A 22 -3.07 22.56 -5.82
CA TYR A 22 -4.05 23.63 -5.60
C TYR A 22 -3.73 24.41 -4.32
N SER A 23 -3.43 25.71 -4.48
CA SER A 23 -3.31 26.70 -3.40
C SER A 23 -4.70 27.20 -2.99
N LYS A 24 -4.99 27.23 -1.69
CA LYS A 24 -6.25 27.75 -1.14
C LYS A 24 -5.96 28.88 -0.16
N ASN A 25 -6.24 30.11 -0.59
CA ASN A 25 -6.41 31.24 0.32
C ASN A 25 -7.44 32.21 -0.25
N LYS A 26 -8.12 32.94 0.64
CA LYS A 26 -9.07 34.07 0.42
C LYS A 26 -10.55 33.72 0.53
N LYS A 27 -11.14 34.07 1.68
CA LYS A 27 -12.16 35.14 1.81
C LYS A 27 -12.66 35.25 3.26
N ARG A 28 -12.22 36.30 3.95
CA ARG A 28 -12.96 36.94 5.05
C ARG A 28 -13.73 38.13 4.47
N ASN A 29 -14.81 38.51 5.16
CA ASN A 29 -15.58 39.76 5.08
C ASN A 29 -16.76 39.79 4.08
N LEU A 30 -17.93 39.33 4.53
CA LEU A 30 -19.22 39.78 3.97
C LEU A 30 -20.44 39.59 4.91
N VAL A 31 -20.27 39.62 6.24
CA VAL A 31 -21.42 39.50 7.16
C VAL A 31 -21.33 40.56 8.24
N MET A 32 -21.59 41.82 7.86
CA MET A 32 -22.00 42.85 8.81
C MET A 32 -22.73 43.98 8.07
N LYS A 33 -24.05 43.80 7.91
CA LYS A 33 -25.06 44.88 7.96
C LYS A 33 -26.46 44.28 7.85
N LEU A 34 -27.34 44.79 8.71
CA LEU A 34 -28.81 44.62 8.78
C LEU A 34 -29.29 43.80 9.99
N PHE A 35 -29.65 44.50 11.07
CA PHE A 35 -30.59 43.95 12.05
C PHE A 35 -31.62 44.98 12.51
N ASN A 36 -32.88 44.68 12.18
CA ASN A 36 -34.09 45.23 12.75
C ASN A 36 -34.57 44.26 13.86
N LYS A 37 -35.15 44.78 14.95
CA LYS A 37 -35.37 44.09 16.24
C LYS A 37 -36.25 42.82 16.15
N ASN A 38 -37.18 42.74 15.19
CA ASN A 38 -38.00 41.54 14.97
C ASN A 38 -37.33 40.48 14.06
N ARG A 39 -36.29 40.84 13.29
CA ARG A 39 -35.45 39.88 12.57
C ARG A 39 -34.39 39.25 13.47
N PHE A 40 -34.04 39.91 14.57
CA PHE A 40 -33.06 39.43 15.55
C PHE A 40 -33.51 38.14 16.23
N LEU A 41 -34.79 38.06 16.61
CA LEU A 41 -35.35 36.85 17.23
C LEU A 41 -35.43 35.67 16.24
N TYR A 42 -35.79 35.94 14.97
CA TYR A 42 -35.75 34.93 13.90
C TYR A 42 -34.31 34.48 13.60
N PHE A 43 -33.33 35.36 13.68
CA PHE A 43 -31.93 34.98 13.50
C PHE A 43 -31.38 34.18 14.68
N ILE A 44 -31.75 34.51 15.91
CA ILE A 44 -31.34 33.71 17.07
C ILE A 44 -31.93 32.31 16.95
N THR A 45 -33.22 32.19 16.63
CA THR A 45 -33.86 30.87 16.49
C THR A 45 -33.33 30.06 15.31
N THR A 46 -33.13 30.69 14.14
CA THR A 46 -32.55 30.00 12.97
C THR A 46 -31.08 29.65 13.13
N THR A 47 -30.26 30.50 13.78
CA THR A 47 -28.87 30.14 14.10
C THR A 47 -28.80 29.02 15.13
N PHE A 48 -29.71 28.97 16.11
CA PHE A 48 -29.80 27.88 17.07
C PHE A 48 -30.20 26.55 16.42
N ILE A 49 -31.18 26.57 15.50
CA ILE A 49 -31.58 25.39 14.72
C ILE A 49 -30.44 24.92 13.80
N LEU A 50 -29.73 25.84 13.15
CA LEU A 50 -28.55 25.49 12.36
C LEU A 50 -27.45 24.89 13.25
N LEU A 51 -27.21 25.41 14.45
CA LEU A 51 -26.28 24.80 15.41
C LEU A 51 -26.74 23.39 15.82
N LEU A 52 -28.03 23.17 16.08
CA LEU A 52 -28.56 21.85 16.43
C LEU A 52 -28.45 20.82 15.30
N ILE A 53 -28.40 21.24 14.03
CA ILE A 53 -28.21 20.33 12.88
C ILE A 53 -26.72 20.14 12.60
N PHE A 54 -25.93 21.21 12.60
CA PHE A 54 -24.52 21.16 12.21
C PHE A 54 -23.62 20.64 13.33
N VAL A 55 -23.95 20.82 14.61
CA VAL A 55 -23.15 20.32 15.73
C VAL A 55 -23.18 18.79 15.80
N PRO A 56 -24.32 18.08 15.70
CA PRO A 56 -24.33 16.62 15.64
C PRO A 56 -23.66 16.06 14.38
N VAL A 57 -23.80 16.72 13.22
CA VAL A 57 -23.09 16.32 11.99
C VAL A 57 -21.58 16.53 12.13
N TYR A 58 -21.16 17.61 12.78
CA TYR A 58 -19.76 17.87 13.11
C TYR A 58 -19.23 16.82 14.10
N ILE A 59 -19.97 16.52 15.18
CA ILE A 59 -19.64 15.50 16.16
C ILE A 59 -19.61 14.10 15.53
N TYR A 60 -20.55 13.77 14.63
CA TYR A 60 -20.58 12.51 13.89
C TYR A 60 -19.34 12.37 13.00
N LYS A 61 -18.92 13.46 12.32
CA LYS A 61 -17.70 13.49 11.50
C LYS A 61 -16.43 13.41 12.34
N THR A 62 -16.44 13.87 13.60
CA THR A 62 -15.31 13.70 14.52
C THR A 62 -15.30 12.33 15.22
N ASN A 63 -16.47 11.69 15.39
CA ASN A 63 -16.62 10.37 16.01
C ASN A 63 -16.58 9.20 15.02
N SER A 64 -16.67 9.45 13.72
CA SER A 64 -16.18 8.48 12.73
C SER A 64 -14.68 8.36 12.94
N VAL A 65 -14.32 7.35 13.74
CA VAL A 65 -12.97 6.92 14.06
C VAL A 65 -12.11 7.09 12.81
N VAL A 66 -11.36 8.19 12.79
CA VAL A 66 -10.13 8.24 12.03
C VAL A 66 -9.31 7.15 12.71
N VAL A 67 -9.37 5.95 12.14
CA VAL A 67 -8.33 4.96 12.34
C VAL A 67 -7.09 5.74 11.97
N LYS A 68 -6.34 6.19 12.99
CA LYS A 68 -4.99 6.65 12.79
C LYS A 68 -4.28 5.39 12.31
N THR A 69 -4.30 5.18 11.00
CA THR A 69 -3.24 4.43 10.34
C THR A 69 -2.02 5.27 10.64
N GLU A 70 -1.37 4.96 11.76
CA GLU A 70 -0.02 5.37 12.00
C GLU A 70 0.72 5.04 10.70
N LYS A 71 1.23 6.06 10.01
CA LYS A 71 2.08 5.85 8.86
C LYS A 71 3.30 5.16 9.41
N GLU A 72 3.26 3.84 9.46
CA GLU A 72 4.34 3.03 9.98
C GLU A 72 5.51 3.32 9.06
N GLN A 73 6.45 4.11 9.55
CA GLN A 73 7.58 4.53 8.74
C GLN A 73 8.40 3.27 8.42
N PRO A 74 8.90 3.14 7.19
CA PRO A 74 9.78 2.04 6.85
C PRO A 74 10.93 1.98 7.87
N PRO A 75 11.41 0.78 8.24
CA PRO A 75 12.48 0.63 9.22
C PRO A 75 13.65 1.58 8.94
N LYS A 76 14.12 2.29 9.99
CA LYS A 76 15.20 3.29 9.88
C LYS A 76 16.55 2.67 9.52
N GLU A 77 16.77 1.40 9.84
CA GLU A 77 17.99 0.68 9.51
C GLU A 77 17.75 -0.28 8.35
N PHE A 78 18.53 -0.06 7.29
CA PHE A 78 18.43 -0.78 6.03
C PHE A 78 19.32 -2.03 6.08
N PRO A 79 18.87 -3.20 5.59
CA PRO A 79 19.77 -4.33 5.39
C PRO A 79 20.74 -3.99 4.25
N LEU A 80 21.92 -3.49 4.63
CA LEU A 80 22.93 -2.90 3.74
C LEU A 80 23.69 -3.91 2.85
N ASN A 81 23.37 -5.20 2.90
CA ASN A 81 24.13 -6.24 2.20
C ASN A 81 23.61 -6.59 0.79
N TYR A 82 23.00 -5.63 0.09
CA TYR A 82 22.66 -5.84 -1.33
C TYR A 82 23.93 -5.84 -2.18
N THR A 83 23.89 -6.52 -3.32
CA THR A 83 25.00 -6.56 -4.28
C THR A 83 24.49 -6.18 -5.66
N LYS A 84 25.36 -5.69 -6.52
CA LYS A 84 24.98 -5.36 -7.90
C LYS A 84 24.49 -6.60 -8.64
N GLU A 85 25.16 -7.72 -8.41
CA GLU A 85 24.85 -9.03 -8.99
C GLU A 85 23.51 -9.55 -8.46
N GLY A 86 23.23 -9.38 -7.16
CA GLY A 86 21.96 -9.78 -6.56
C GLY A 86 20.78 -8.93 -7.03
N ILE A 87 20.97 -7.61 -7.18
CA ILE A 87 19.99 -6.73 -7.82
C ILE A 87 19.69 -7.22 -9.23
N GLN A 88 20.73 -7.51 -10.02
CA GLN A 88 20.57 -7.99 -11.39
C GLN A 88 19.77 -9.31 -11.44
N GLN A 89 20.09 -10.27 -10.58
CA GLN A 89 19.35 -11.53 -10.49
C GLN A 89 17.86 -11.32 -10.18
N VAL A 90 17.52 -10.44 -9.22
CA VAL A 90 16.12 -10.14 -8.88
C VAL A 90 15.41 -9.42 -10.03
N VAL A 91 16.09 -8.51 -10.73
CA VAL A 91 15.52 -7.81 -11.90
C VAL A 91 15.26 -8.78 -13.06
N GLU A 92 16.22 -9.65 -13.37
CA GLU A 92 16.09 -10.66 -14.43
C GLU A 92 14.95 -11.65 -14.12
N ALA A 93 14.89 -12.14 -12.88
CA ALA A 93 13.79 -12.98 -12.40
C ALA A 93 12.42 -12.30 -12.58
N ASN A 94 12.30 -11.04 -12.15
CA ASN A 94 11.08 -10.28 -12.29
C ASN A 94 10.68 -10.01 -13.75
N ASN A 95 11.65 -9.73 -14.62
CA ASN A 95 11.40 -9.52 -16.04
C ASN A 95 10.90 -10.80 -16.70
N LYS A 96 11.55 -11.93 -16.42
CA LYS A 96 11.12 -13.23 -16.91
C LYS A 96 9.71 -13.56 -16.45
N PHE A 97 9.45 -13.48 -15.14
CA PHE A 97 8.12 -13.69 -14.56
C PHE A 97 7.06 -12.78 -15.19
N GLY A 98 7.37 -11.50 -15.37
CA GLY A 98 6.44 -10.53 -15.94
C GLY A 98 6.09 -10.78 -17.40
N ILE A 99 7.08 -11.18 -18.21
CA ILE A 99 6.86 -11.58 -19.61
C ILE A 99 6.02 -12.85 -19.67
N ASP A 100 6.40 -13.88 -18.91
CA ASP A 100 5.67 -15.16 -18.88
C ASP A 100 4.20 -14.95 -18.43
N LEU A 101 3.98 -14.16 -17.38
CA LEU A 101 2.64 -13.80 -16.89
C LEU A 101 1.84 -13.02 -17.93
N TYR A 102 2.46 -12.05 -18.61
CA TYR A 102 1.78 -11.27 -19.64
C TYR A 102 1.37 -12.15 -20.83
N LEU A 103 2.24 -13.05 -21.28
CA LEU A 103 1.95 -13.97 -22.37
C LEU A 103 0.78 -14.90 -22.02
N GLU A 104 0.70 -15.39 -20.79
CA GLU A 104 -0.43 -16.19 -20.32
C GLU A 104 -1.74 -15.40 -20.38
N LEU A 105 -1.75 -14.17 -19.84
CA LEU A 105 -2.94 -13.30 -19.84
C LEU A 105 -3.37 -12.91 -21.26
N ALA A 106 -2.40 -12.60 -22.13
CA ALA A 106 -2.64 -12.27 -23.52
C ALA A 106 -3.18 -13.47 -24.31
N THR A 107 -2.80 -14.69 -23.94
CA THR A 107 -3.33 -15.92 -24.55
C THR A 107 -4.77 -16.20 -24.09
N GLU A 108 -5.06 -16.04 -22.80
CA GLU A 108 -6.39 -16.28 -22.24
C GLU A 108 -7.43 -15.25 -22.74
N LYS A 109 -7.02 -13.98 -22.89
CA LYS A 109 -7.91 -12.86 -23.21
C LYS A 109 -7.25 -11.88 -24.20
N ALA A 110 -6.95 -12.37 -25.40
CA ALA A 110 -6.25 -11.60 -26.44
C ALA A 110 -6.90 -10.25 -26.77
N ASP A 111 -8.23 -10.18 -26.79
CA ASP A 111 -8.97 -8.99 -27.22
C ASP A 111 -9.23 -7.96 -26.10
N LYS A 112 -8.59 -8.11 -24.94
CA LYS A 112 -8.80 -7.23 -23.78
C LYS A 112 -7.56 -6.42 -23.45
N ASN A 113 -7.79 -5.23 -22.89
CA ASN A 113 -6.72 -4.44 -22.30
C ASN A 113 -6.16 -5.15 -21.07
N HIS A 114 -4.83 -5.31 -21.04
CA HIS A 114 -4.10 -5.86 -19.91
C HIS A 114 -3.29 -4.77 -19.24
N PHE A 115 -3.51 -4.56 -17.94
CA PHE A 115 -2.73 -3.65 -17.13
C PHE A 115 -2.34 -4.36 -15.83
N ILE A 116 -1.04 -4.64 -15.68
CA ILE A 116 -0.49 -5.35 -14.53
C ILE A 116 0.81 -4.69 -14.08
N SER A 117 1.15 -4.87 -12.81
CA SER A 117 2.47 -4.55 -12.27
C SER A 117 3.17 -5.86 -11.90
N PRO A 118 4.01 -6.43 -12.79
CA PRO A 118 4.72 -7.68 -12.50
C PRO A 118 5.54 -7.58 -11.22
N PHE A 119 6.19 -6.44 -10.98
CA PHE A 119 6.98 -6.22 -9.77
C PHE A 119 6.16 -6.31 -8.48
N SER A 120 4.95 -5.74 -8.46
CA SER A 120 4.11 -5.82 -7.26
C SER A 120 3.63 -7.24 -7.00
N ILE A 121 3.26 -7.98 -8.06
CA ILE A 121 2.84 -9.38 -7.95
C ILE A 121 4.02 -10.25 -7.50
N SER A 122 5.19 -10.06 -8.10
CA SER A 122 6.43 -10.72 -7.74
C SER A 122 6.78 -10.47 -6.27
N MET A 123 6.68 -9.22 -5.80
CA MET A 123 6.89 -8.89 -4.38
C MET A 123 5.94 -9.68 -3.46
N ALA A 124 4.65 -9.74 -3.80
CA ALA A 124 3.69 -10.50 -3.03
C ALA A 124 3.97 -12.01 -3.03
N MET A 125 4.40 -12.56 -4.17
CA MET A 125 4.83 -13.96 -4.27
C MET A 125 6.10 -14.23 -3.46
N ALA A 126 7.04 -13.28 -3.39
CA ALA A 126 8.22 -13.38 -2.54
C ALA A 126 7.84 -13.37 -1.05
N MET A 127 6.86 -12.57 -0.65
CA MET A 127 6.31 -12.62 0.72
C MET A 127 5.69 -13.99 1.05
N LEU A 128 5.03 -14.64 0.08
CA LEU A 128 4.55 -16.02 0.25
C LEU A 128 5.69 -17.04 0.30
N TYR A 129 6.70 -16.86 -0.55
CA TYR A 129 7.88 -17.72 -0.62
C TYR A 129 8.61 -17.80 0.73
N GLU A 130 8.72 -16.67 1.45
CA GLU A 130 9.27 -16.59 2.81
C GLU A 130 8.56 -17.50 3.84
N MET A 131 7.27 -17.80 3.64
CA MET A 131 6.51 -18.70 4.52
C MET A 131 6.50 -20.15 4.02
N ALA A 132 6.63 -20.35 2.72
CA ALA A 132 6.48 -21.65 2.08
C ALA A 132 7.65 -22.59 2.42
N LYS A 133 7.39 -23.91 2.34
CA LYS A 133 8.40 -24.97 2.50
C LYS A 133 8.14 -26.13 1.55
N GLY A 134 9.18 -26.91 1.28
CA GLY A 134 9.12 -28.09 0.41
C GLY A 134 8.53 -27.76 -0.95
N LYS A 135 7.67 -28.63 -1.46
CA LYS A 135 7.07 -28.50 -2.80
C LYS A 135 6.40 -27.14 -3.06
N THR A 136 5.74 -26.55 -2.08
CA THR A 136 5.11 -25.23 -2.25
C THR A 136 6.15 -24.13 -2.45
N ALA A 137 7.27 -24.19 -1.74
CA ALA A 137 8.37 -23.24 -1.94
C ALA A 137 9.01 -23.43 -3.32
N GLU A 138 9.23 -24.67 -3.73
CA GLU A 138 9.80 -25.03 -5.04
C GLU A 138 8.92 -24.53 -6.21
N GLU A 139 7.60 -24.70 -6.11
CA GLU A 139 6.66 -24.23 -7.13
C GLU A 139 6.65 -22.70 -7.23
N ILE A 140 6.65 -21.99 -6.11
CA ILE A 140 6.71 -20.51 -6.10
C ILE A 140 8.05 -20.03 -6.67
N GLN A 141 9.16 -20.62 -6.23
CA GLN A 141 10.49 -20.27 -6.71
C GLN A 141 10.59 -20.43 -8.23
N LYS A 142 10.13 -21.57 -8.75
CA LYS A 142 10.14 -21.87 -10.17
C LYS A 142 9.24 -20.92 -10.97
N ALA A 143 8.00 -20.70 -10.52
CA ALA A 143 7.03 -19.86 -11.22
C ALA A 143 7.52 -18.41 -11.32
N CYS A 144 8.13 -17.88 -10.26
CA CYS A 144 8.63 -16.51 -10.23
C CYS A 144 10.09 -16.38 -10.67
N SER A 145 10.74 -17.48 -11.08
CA SER A 145 12.17 -17.55 -11.42
C SER A 145 13.06 -16.97 -10.32
N PHE A 146 12.68 -17.13 -9.05
CA PHE A 146 13.37 -16.49 -7.94
C PHE A 146 14.75 -17.09 -7.69
N PRO A 147 15.77 -16.24 -7.42
CA PRO A 147 17.01 -16.72 -6.83
C PRO A 147 16.77 -17.19 -5.38
N ASP A 148 17.83 -17.62 -4.70
CA ASP A 148 17.72 -18.01 -3.30
C ASP A 148 17.26 -16.86 -2.40
N ILE A 149 16.59 -17.18 -1.29
CA ILE A 149 15.94 -16.18 -0.43
C ILE A 149 16.93 -15.15 0.13
N ASP A 150 18.16 -15.56 0.39
CA ASP A 150 19.22 -14.69 0.90
C ASP A 150 19.72 -13.70 -0.17
N VAL A 151 19.55 -14.02 -1.45
CA VAL A 151 19.73 -13.08 -2.56
C VAL A 151 18.51 -12.19 -2.69
N ILE A 152 17.28 -12.72 -2.58
CA ILE A 152 16.06 -11.91 -2.75
C ILE A 152 16.02 -10.77 -1.72
N ARG A 153 16.14 -11.09 -0.43
CA ARG A 153 15.87 -10.19 0.70
C ARG A 153 16.50 -8.79 0.57
N PRO A 154 17.84 -8.64 0.56
CA PRO A 154 18.43 -7.30 0.55
C PRO A 154 18.27 -6.60 -0.80
N ASN A 155 18.27 -7.36 -1.89
CA ASN A 155 18.24 -6.80 -3.24
C ASN A 155 16.83 -6.33 -3.63
N ILE A 156 15.78 -7.07 -3.28
CA ILE A 156 14.39 -6.65 -3.51
C ILE A 156 14.01 -5.45 -2.63
N SER A 157 14.54 -5.40 -1.40
CA SER A 157 14.40 -4.26 -0.48
C SER A 157 15.04 -3.00 -1.07
N TYR A 158 16.26 -3.12 -1.62
CA TYR A 158 16.93 -2.03 -2.32
C TYR A 158 16.09 -1.51 -3.51
N ILE A 159 15.61 -2.42 -4.37
CA ILE A 159 14.80 -2.07 -5.53
C ILE A 159 13.49 -1.38 -5.12
N TYR A 160 12.82 -1.87 -4.07
CA TYR A 160 11.63 -1.19 -3.53
C TYR A 160 11.93 0.26 -3.16
N ARG A 161 13.02 0.51 -2.43
CA ARG A 161 13.41 1.86 -2.03
C ARG A 161 13.80 2.74 -3.22
N MET A 162 14.33 2.18 -4.30
CA MET A 162 14.53 2.95 -5.54
C MET A 162 13.22 3.53 -6.11
N PHE A 163 12.06 3.00 -5.74
CA PHE A 163 10.77 3.59 -6.10
C PHE A 163 10.30 4.68 -5.11
N ASP A 164 10.80 4.66 -3.87
CA ASP A 164 10.51 5.66 -2.86
C ASP A 164 11.13 7.03 -3.22
N THR A 165 10.27 8.03 -3.36
CA THR A 165 10.67 9.41 -3.72
C THR A 165 11.57 10.05 -2.67
N GLN A 166 11.46 9.66 -1.40
CA GLN A 166 12.34 10.17 -0.33
C GLN A 166 13.75 9.61 -0.47
N PHE A 167 13.88 8.30 -0.73
CA PHE A 167 15.18 7.67 -0.96
C PHE A 167 15.91 8.27 -2.16
N LYS A 168 15.18 8.63 -3.22
CA LYS A 168 15.77 9.33 -4.39
C LYS A 168 16.39 10.66 -4.00
N LYS A 169 15.69 11.49 -3.22
CA LYS A 169 16.16 12.84 -2.83
C LYS A 169 17.44 12.80 -2.00
N GLU A 170 17.60 11.79 -1.15
CA GLU A 170 18.81 11.63 -0.33
C GLU A 170 20.04 11.18 -1.15
N ASN A 171 19.82 10.50 -2.28
CA ASN A 171 20.88 9.87 -3.09
C ASN A 171 21.10 10.50 -4.47
N THR A 172 20.40 11.59 -4.82
CA THR A 172 20.64 12.33 -6.08
C THR A 172 21.16 13.74 -5.80
N THR A 173 22.32 14.07 -6.37
CA THR A 173 22.98 15.37 -6.27
C THR A 173 22.47 16.40 -7.30
N ASN A 174 21.73 15.96 -8.31
CA ASN A 174 21.26 16.80 -9.42
C ASN A 174 19.73 17.04 -9.33
N LYS A 175 19.35 18.30 -9.07
CA LYS A 175 17.94 18.76 -9.03
C LYS A 175 17.22 18.71 -10.39
N SER A 176 17.93 18.46 -11.49
CA SER A 176 17.36 18.49 -12.85
C SER A 176 16.62 17.21 -13.27
N ASP A 177 16.77 16.11 -12.51
CA ASP A 177 16.13 14.82 -12.80
C ASP A 177 14.88 14.54 -11.94
N GLU A 178 14.27 15.58 -11.34
CA GLU A 178 12.98 15.46 -10.65
C GLU A 178 11.88 15.04 -11.64
N LYS A 179 11.77 13.75 -11.86
CA LYS A 179 10.68 13.14 -12.61
C LYS A 179 9.37 13.37 -11.84
N ASN A 180 8.42 14.03 -12.50
CA ASN A 180 7.07 14.35 -12.00
C ASN A 180 6.14 13.12 -11.89
N TYR A 181 6.63 11.99 -11.39
CA TYR A 181 5.79 10.82 -11.14
C TYR A 181 6.07 10.24 -9.76
N GLU A 182 5.00 9.85 -9.09
CA GLU A 182 5.03 9.09 -7.86
C GLU A 182 4.73 7.62 -8.18
N ILE A 183 5.52 6.71 -7.60
CA ILE A 183 5.24 5.28 -7.63
C ILE A 183 4.94 4.88 -6.20
N LEU A 184 3.69 4.51 -5.95
CA LEU A 184 3.25 3.96 -4.67
C LEU A 184 3.18 2.46 -4.78
N LEU A 185 3.92 1.75 -3.93
CA LEU A 185 3.84 0.31 -3.80
C LEU A 185 3.14 -0.01 -2.48
N ALA A 186 2.11 -0.84 -2.54
CA ALA A 186 1.44 -1.34 -1.35
C ALA A 186 1.17 -2.83 -1.49
N ASN A 187 1.84 -3.63 -0.67
CA ASN A 187 1.64 -5.07 -0.58
C ASN A 187 1.26 -5.46 0.85
N ALA A 188 0.15 -6.18 1.00
CA ALA A 188 -0.30 -6.65 2.29
C ALA A 188 -0.83 -8.09 2.20
N LEU A 189 -0.56 -8.87 3.24
CA LEU A 189 -1.15 -10.18 3.47
C LEU A 189 -2.18 -10.06 4.58
N TRP A 190 -3.43 -10.39 4.26
CA TRP A 190 -4.43 -10.61 5.30
C TRP A 190 -4.57 -12.10 5.56
N ILE A 191 -4.44 -12.46 6.83
CA ILE A 191 -4.50 -13.83 7.33
C ILE A 191 -5.70 -13.95 8.26
N ASN A 192 -6.41 -15.08 8.23
CA ASN A 192 -7.55 -15.25 9.13
C ASN A 192 -7.08 -15.19 10.59
N LYS A 193 -7.81 -14.46 11.45
CA LYS A 193 -7.44 -14.22 12.85
C LYS A 193 -7.15 -15.48 13.67
N THR A 194 -7.72 -16.62 13.27
CA THR A 194 -7.55 -17.90 13.96
C THR A 194 -6.22 -18.57 13.67
N PHE A 195 -5.50 -18.15 12.62
CA PHE A 195 -4.21 -18.73 12.28
C PHE A 195 -3.08 -18.05 13.06
N PRO A 196 -2.20 -18.82 13.70
CA PRO A 196 -1.01 -18.28 14.33
C PRO A 196 -0.01 -17.85 13.27
N VAL A 197 0.48 -16.61 13.38
CA VAL A 197 1.53 -16.05 12.52
C VAL A 197 2.75 -15.81 13.38
N LYS A 198 3.90 -16.36 12.98
CA LYS A 198 5.17 -16.17 13.70
C LYS A 198 5.60 -14.71 13.62
N GLU A 199 6.00 -14.12 14.74
CA GLU A 199 6.43 -12.72 14.76
C GLU A 199 7.66 -12.48 13.88
N ASN A 200 8.61 -13.42 13.87
CA ASN A 200 9.78 -13.36 12.99
C ASN A 200 9.40 -13.23 11.50
N TYR A 201 8.33 -13.91 11.07
CA TYR A 201 7.86 -13.79 9.70
C TYR A 201 7.35 -12.38 9.40
N LYS A 202 6.55 -11.78 10.30
CA LYS A 202 6.09 -10.40 10.13
C LYS A 202 7.26 -9.42 10.07
N ASN A 203 8.28 -9.63 10.92
CA ASN A 203 9.48 -8.79 10.93
C ASN A 203 10.22 -8.88 9.59
N ILE A 204 10.39 -10.07 9.03
CA ILE A 204 10.99 -10.26 7.70
C ILE A 204 10.19 -9.52 6.63
N ILE A 205 8.86 -9.69 6.61
CA ILE A 205 7.98 -9.03 5.64
C ILE A 205 8.08 -7.50 5.74
N LYS A 206 8.05 -6.96 6.96
CA LYS A 206 8.17 -5.52 7.21
C LYS A 206 9.55 -4.99 6.82
N GLN A 207 10.61 -5.73 7.14
CA GLN A 207 12.00 -5.30 6.94
C GLN A 207 12.42 -5.32 5.47
N TYR A 208 12.16 -6.41 4.76
CA TYR A 208 12.70 -6.60 3.41
C TYR A 208 11.70 -6.22 2.31
N TYR A 209 10.41 -6.41 2.56
CA TYR A 209 9.37 -6.26 1.52
C TYR A 209 8.51 -5.01 1.74
N PHE A 210 8.74 -4.27 2.84
CA PHE A 210 7.94 -3.10 3.26
C PHE A 210 6.44 -3.38 3.26
N GLY A 211 6.08 -4.64 3.45
CA GLY A 211 4.71 -5.13 3.40
C GLY A 211 4.12 -5.28 4.79
N LEU A 212 2.80 -5.44 4.83
CA LEU A 212 2.06 -5.65 6.06
C LEU A 212 1.53 -7.08 6.15
N VAL A 213 1.50 -7.64 7.36
CA VAL A 213 0.89 -8.94 7.64
C VAL A 213 -0.14 -8.76 8.74
N GLU A 214 -1.40 -8.68 8.34
CA GLU A 214 -2.51 -8.32 9.23
C GLU A 214 -3.47 -9.49 9.44
N LYS A 215 -4.01 -9.57 10.66
CA LYS A 215 -5.00 -10.60 11.00
C LYS A 215 -6.42 -10.04 10.85
N LEU A 216 -7.20 -10.60 9.95
CA LEU A 216 -8.61 -10.24 9.74
C LEU A 216 -9.55 -11.42 9.97
N ARG A 217 -10.83 -11.12 10.23
CA ARG A 217 -11.88 -12.14 10.29
C ARG A 217 -12.64 -12.13 8.97
N PHE A 218 -12.51 -13.18 8.16
CA PHE A 218 -13.12 -13.25 6.82
C PHE A 218 -14.61 -13.65 6.82
N PHE A 219 -15.09 -14.32 7.88
CA PHE A 219 -16.47 -14.77 8.00
C PHE A 219 -17.20 -14.02 9.12
N ARG A 220 -18.43 -13.55 8.86
CA ARG A 220 -19.38 -13.18 9.92
C ARG A 220 -19.88 -14.47 10.57
N GLN A 221 -19.81 -14.59 11.89
CA GLN A 221 -20.65 -15.54 12.61
C GLN A 221 -22.07 -14.99 12.53
N THR A 222 -22.92 -15.61 11.72
CA THR A 222 -24.37 -15.52 11.92
C THR A 222 -24.66 -16.30 13.20
N VAL A 223 -25.03 -15.56 14.26
CA VAL A 223 -25.67 -16.14 15.44
C VAL A 223 -27.13 -16.39 15.11
#